data_AF-A0A550GGI5-F1
#
_entry.id   AF-A0A550GGI5-F1
#
_cell.length_a   1.000
_cell.length_b   1.000
_cell.length_c   1.000
_cell.angle_alpha   90.00
_cell.angle_beta   90.00
_cell.angle_gamma   90.00
#
_symmetry.space_group_name_H-M   'P 1'
#
loop_
_entity.id
_entity.type
_entity.pdbx_description
1 polymer ?
#
loop_
_entity_poly.entity_id
_entity_poly.type
_entity_poly.pdbx_seq_one_letter_code
_entity_poly.pdbx_strand_id
1 'polypeptide(L)'
;MNLQLLITKKEYSYYNNRIKAKHLFAVIDLDKSKKYPRNFVSVLPMHISAIVKPSNVFEKLFGNESLKIANQLLHKALKSRPDSETAEAIRKRIKLLAPQLNDKAQCQNCGNTIKQSKIRVKPYKFCYECHIKAKQK
;
A
#
# COMPACT_ATOMS: atom_id res chain seq x y z
N MET A 1 13.46 -10.52 4.41
CA MET A 1 12.77 -9.35 5.00
C MET A 1 11.70 -9.84 5.93
N ASN A 2 11.94 -9.69 7.23
CA ASN A 2 10.99 -9.96 8.28
C ASN A 2 10.14 -8.70 8.51
N LEU A 3 9.15 -8.53 7.63
CA LEU A 3 8.30 -7.34 7.62
C LEU A 3 7.17 -7.42 8.66
N GLN A 4 6.92 -6.28 9.31
CA GLN A 4 5.80 -6.08 10.24
C GLN A 4 5.20 -4.67 10.09
N LEU A 5 3.99 -4.49 10.63
CA LEU A 5 3.37 -3.17 10.76
C LEU A 5 3.58 -2.63 12.16
N LEU A 6 4.19 -1.45 12.25
CA LEU A 6 4.09 -0.59 13.42
C LEU A 6 2.94 0.39 13.17
N ILE A 7 1.88 0.26 13.98
CA ILE A 7 0.71 1.13 13.87
C ILE A 7 0.73 2.11 15.02
N THR A 8 0.73 3.41 14.69
CA THR A 8 0.67 4.48 15.70
C THR A 8 -0.60 5.28 15.52
N LYS A 9 -1.23 5.64 16.65
CA LYS A 9 -2.39 6.52 16.68
C LYS A 9 -1.89 7.93 16.97
N LYS A 10 -2.33 8.90 16.15
CA LYS A 10 -2.13 10.32 16.41
C LYS A 10 -3.48 11.01 16.48
N GLU A 11 -3.73 11.67 17.59
CA GLU A 11 -4.93 12.45 17.81
C GLU A 11 -4.72 13.89 17.34
N TYR A 12 -5.75 14.46 16.74
CA TYR A 12 -5.78 15.82 16.28
C TYR A 12 -7.03 16.49 16.83
N SER A 13 -6.84 17.62 17.52
CA SER A 13 -7.93 18.52 17.88
C SER A 13 -8.25 19.41 16.68
N TYR A 14 -9.54 19.57 16.41
CA TYR A 14 -10.04 20.55 15.45
C TYR A 14 -10.76 21.67 16.20
N TYR A 15 -10.87 22.84 15.59
CA TYR A 15 -11.50 24.05 16.15
C TYR A 15 -12.92 23.83 16.76
N ASN A 16 -13.62 22.73 16.40
CA ASN A 16 -14.97 22.42 16.86
C ASN A 16 -15.04 21.32 17.95
N ASN A 17 -14.02 21.15 18.79
CA ASN A 17 -13.95 20.13 19.87
C ASN A 17 -14.13 18.66 19.45
N ARG A 18 -14.08 18.35 18.14
CA ARG A 18 -14.09 16.96 17.64
C ARG A 18 -12.65 16.45 17.58
N ILE A 19 -12.33 15.47 18.41
CA ILE A 19 -11.06 14.73 18.34
C ILE A 19 -11.15 13.74 17.17
N LYS A 20 -10.25 13.86 16.21
CA LYS A 20 -10.07 12.84 15.17
C LYS A 20 -8.76 12.10 15.41
N ALA A 21 -8.84 10.78 15.44
CA ALA A 21 -7.67 9.91 15.46
C ALA A 21 -7.28 9.50 14.03
N LYS A 22 -5.99 9.60 13.73
CA LYS A 22 -5.41 9.05 12.50
C LYS A 22 -4.41 7.97 12.84
N HIS A 23 -4.61 6.79 12.25
CA HIS A 23 -3.67 5.68 12.37
C HIS A 23 -2.64 5.76 11.25
N LEU A 24 -1.36 5.79 11.61
CA LEU A 24 -0.23 5.67 10.70
C LEU A 24 0.20 4.20 10.66
N PHE A 25 0.36 3.66 9.46
CA PHE A 25 0.78 2.28 9.23
C PHE A 25 2.20 2.29 8.68
N ALA A 26 3.19 2.15 9.54
CA ALA A 26 4.59 2.06 9.14
C ALA A 26 4.99 0.60 8.90
N VAL A 27 5.62 0.33 7.76
CA VAL A 27 6.24 -0.95 7.45
C VAL A 27 7.66 -0.93 8.00
N ILE A 28 7.96 -1.90 8.85
CA ILE A 28 9.28 -2.08 9.47
C ILE A 28 9.88 -3.43 9.07
N ASP A 29 11.21 -3.50 9.02
CA ASP A 29 11.97 -4.73 8.73
C ASP A 29 12.86 -5.10 9.90
N LEU A 30 12.47 -6.16 10.61
CA LEU A 30 13.19 -6.62 11.80
C LEU A 30 14.56 -7.21 11.48
N ASP A 31 14.81 -7.60 10.22
CA ASP A 31 16.14 -8.05 9.78
C ASP A 31 17.13 -6.88 9.73
N LYS A 32 16.66 -5.65 9.47
CA LYS A 32 17.52 -4.44 9.44
C LYS A 32 17.91 -3.96 10.83
N SER A 33 16.96 -3.97 11.77
CA SER A 33 17.18 -3.53 13.15
C SER A 33 16.02 -3.97 14.04
N LYS A 34 16.31 -4.22 15.32
CA LYS A 34 15.27 -4.50 16.32
C LYS A 34 14.49 -3.25 16.76
N LYS A 35 15.05 -2.05 16.53
CA LYS A 35 14.50 -0.78 17.04
C LYS A 35 14.07 0.17 15.92
N TYR A 36 12.90 0.76 16.10
CA TYR A 36 12.42 1.92 15.35
C TYR A 36 13.14 3.20 15.80
N PRO A 37 13.46 4.16 14.91
CA PRO A 37 13.14 4.21 13.48
C PRO A 37 14.16 3.53 12.56
N ARG A 38 15.25 2.94 13.08
CA ARG A 38 16.33 2.35 12.24
C ARG A 38 15.86 1.18 11.36
N ASN A 39 14.75 0.54 11.71
CA ASN A 39 14.12 -0.53 10.92
C ASN A 39 12.98 -0.07 10.02
N PHE A 40 12.75 1.25 9.90
CA PHE A 40 11.71 1.78 9.03
C PHE A 40 12.02 1.48 7.56
N VAL A 41 10.98 1.07 6.81
CA VAL A 41 11.07 0.80 5.38
C VAL A 41 10.26 1.82 4.59
N SER A 42 8.96 1.93 4.88
CA SER A 42 8.07 2.86 4.20
C SER A 42 6.74 2.97 4.95
N VAL A 43 5.93 3.98 4.60
CA VAL A 43 4.53 4.04 5.02
C VAL A 43 3.68 3.17 4.09
N LEU A 44 2.78 2.37 4.67
CA LEU A 44 1.80 1.61 3.89
C LEU A 44 0.83 2.61 3.22
N PRO A 45 0.65 2.56 1.88
CA PRO A 45 -0.14 3.55 1.12
C PRO A 45 -1.64 3.26 1.16
N MET A 46 -2.48 4.31 1.26
CA MET A 46 -3.94 4.16 1.47
C MET A 46 -4.62 3.29 0.41
N HIS A 47 -4.12 3.40 -0.82
CA HIS A 47 -4.56 2.66 -1.98
C HIS A 47 -3.33 2.12 -2.71
N ILE A 48 -3.45 0.91 -3.25
CA ILE A 48 -2.50 0.34 -4.21
C ILE A 48 -3.28 0.23 -5.52
N SER A 49 -3.23 1.30 -6.31
CA SER A 49 -4.22 1.56 -7.36
C SER A 49 -3.77 1.17 -8.78
N ALA A 50 -2.47 0.95 -8.98
CA ALA A 50 -1.94 0.65 -10.31
C ALA A 50 -0.82 -0.38 -10.22
N ILE A 51 -1.05 -1.54 -10.84
CA ILE A 51 0.02 -2.51 -11.11
C ILE A 51 1.06 -1.88 -12.06
N VAL A 52 0.66 -0.89 -12.86
CA VAL A 52 1.46 -0.32 -13.94
C VAL A 52 2.56 0.64 -13.51
N LYS A 53 2.31 1.50 -12.52
CA LYS A 53 3.25 2.58 -12.16
C LYS A 53 3.27 2.73 -10.65
N PRO A 54 4.46 2.64 -10.01
CA PRO A 54 4.56 2.86 -8.59
C PRO A 54 4.26 4.33 -8.27
N SER A 55 3.26 4.54 -7.43
CA SER A 55 2.79 5.85 -6.99
C SER A 55 3.43 6.32 -5.68
N ASN A 56 4.04 5.39 -4.93
CA ASN A 56 4.60 5.62 -3.61
C ASN A 56 5.85 4.75 -3.37
N VAL A 57 6.58 5.03 -2.29
CA VAL A 57 7.83 4.33 -1.94
C VAL A 57 7.59 2.83 -1.75
N PHE A 58 6.49 2.44 -1.10
CA PHE A 58 6.14 1.04 -0.89
C PHE A 58 5.97 0.31 -2.24
N GLU A 59 5.23 0.89 -3.18
CA GLU A 59 5.07 0.32 -4.53
C GLU A 59 6.37 0.29 -5.33
N LYS A 60 7.30 1.22 -5.10
CA LYS A 60 8.63 1.18 -5.73
C LYS A 60 9.47 0.02 -5.20
N LEU A 61 9.36 -0.30 -3.91
CA LEU A 61 10.13 -1.36 -3.26
C LEU A 61 9.59 -2.75 -3.61
N PHE A 62 8.26 -2.92 -3.62
CA PHE A 62 7.63 -4.23 -3.74
C PHE A 62 6.96 -4.49 -5.09
N GLY A 63 6.89 -3.48 -5.97
CA GLY A 63 6.41 -3.63 -7.35
C GLY A 63 5.06 -4.33 -7.45
N ASN A 64 4.99 -5.38 -8.27
CA ASN A 64 3.78 -6.17 -8.51
C ASN A 64 3.31 -6.95 -7.27
N GLU A 65 4.20 -7.23 -6.32
CA GLU A 65 3.86 -7.95 -5.08
C GLU A 65 3.30 -7.03 -3.98
N SER A 66 3.33 -5.71 -4.18
CA SER A 66 2.91 -4.71 -3.20
C SER A 66 1.56 -5.02 -2.55
N LEU A 67 0.55 -5.37 -3.37
CA LEU A 67 -0.78 -5.67 -2.84
C LEU A 67 -0.81 -6.93 -1.97
N LYS A 68 -0.12 -7.99 -2.42
CA LYS A 68 0.00 -9.26 -1.69
C LYS A 68 0.68 -9.03 -0.35
N ILE A 69 1.81 -8.34 -0.34
CA ILE A 69 2.58 -8.02 0.86
C ILE A 69 1.76 -7.13 1.80
N ALA A 70 1.07 -6.10 1.29
CA ALA A 70 0.24 -5.23 2.10
C ALA A 70 -0.90 -5.98 2.80
N ASN A 71 -1.58 -6.89 2.10
CA ASN A 71 -2.64 -7.72 2.70
C ASN A 71 -2.08 -8.67 3.76
N GLN A 72 -0.96 -9.34 3.48
CA GLN A 72 -0.30 -10.21 4.45
C GLN A 72 0.07 -9.46 5.73
N LEU A 73 0.64 -8.26 5.59
CA LEU A 73 1.00 -7.38 6.70
C LEU A 73 -0.22 -6.99 7.54
N LEU A 74 -1.31 -6.57 6.91
CA LEU A 74 -2.54 -6.17 7.61
C LEU A 74 -3.21 -7.36 8.32
N HIS A 75 -3.31 -8.52 7.67
CA HIS A 75 -3.87 -9.71 8.29
C HIS A 75 -3.00 -10.22 9.45
N LYS A 76 -1.67 -10.16 9.32
CA LYS A 76 -0.74 -10.49 10.40
C LYS A 76 -0.92 -9.54 11.60
N ALA A 77 -1.03 -8.24 11.35
CA ALA A 77 -1.29 -7.24 12.40
C ALA A 77 -2.69 -7.40 13.03
N LEU A 78 -3.69 -7.86 12.30
CA LEU A 78 -5.01 -8.15 12.86
C LEU A 78 -4.98 -9.39 13.78
N LYS A 79 -4.18 -10.39 13.41
CA LYS A 79 -4.00 -11.63 14.20
C LYS A 79 -3.29 -11.40 15.53
N SER A 80 -2.50 -10.34 15.68
CA SER A 80 -1.85 -9.99 16.95
C SER A 80 -2.80 -9.40 17.99
N ARG A 81 -4.12 -9.43 17.75
CA ARG A 81 -5.19 -8.98 18.66
C ARG A 81 -4.95 -7.54 19.17
N PRO A 82 -4.88 -6.55 18.27
CA PRO A 82 -4.74 -5.16 18.67
C PRO A 82 -6.01 -4.67 19.39
N ASP A 83 -5.93 -3.49 20.00
CA ASP A 83 -7.09 -2.82 20.58
C ASP A 83 -8.20 -2.60 19.54
N SER A 84 -9.44 -2.41 20.02
CA SER A 84 -10.63 -2.32 19.16
C SER A 84 -10.51 -1.25 18.07
N GLU A 85 -9.94 -0.09 18.41
CA GLU A 85 -9.81 1.04 17.50
C GLU A 85 -8.77 0.76 16.41
N THR A 86 -7.61 0.24 16.79
CA THR A 86 -6.57 -0.20 15.85
C THR A 86 -7.07 -1.35 14.96
N ALA A 87 -7.82 -2.30 15.52
CA ALA A 87 -8.43 -3.39 14.77
C ALA A 87 -9.40 -2.88 13.71
N GLU A 88 -10.25 -1.91 14.04
CA GLU A 88 -11.15 -1.27 13.09
C GLU A 88 -10.37 -0.53 11.99
N ALA A 89 -9.32 0.21 12.36
CA ALA A 89 -8.45 0.88 11.41
C ALA A 89 -7.81 -0.11 10.41
N ILE A 90 -7.32 -1.26 10.90
CA ILE A 90 -6.77 -2.32 10.04
C ILE A 90 -7.85 -2.88 9.10
N ARG A 91 -9.04 -3.21 9.61
CA ARG A 91 -10.14 -3.75 8.79
C ARG A 91 -10.56 -2.76 7.70
N LYS A 92 -10.69 -1.48 8.04
CA LYS A 92 -10.94 -0.40 7.08
C LYS A 92 -9.84 -0.35 6.02
N ARG A 93 -8.60 -0.55 6.43
CA ARG A 93 -7.45 -0.57 5.53
C ARG A 93 -7.48 -1.73 4.53
N ILE A 94 -7.82 -2.94 4.99
CA ILE A 94 -7.98 -4.11 4.14
C ILE A 94 -9.07 -3.85 3.08
N LYS A 95 -10.21 -3.29 3.49
CA LYS A 95 -11.31 -2.92 2.57
C LYS A 95 -10.85 -1.92 1.50
N LEU A 96 -10.03 -0.93 1.86
CA LEU A 96 -9.53 0.08 0.90
C LEU A 96 -8.47 -0.46 -0.06
N LEU A 97 -7.75 -1.50 0.33
CA LEU A 97 -6.76 -2.16 -0.52
C LEU A 97 -7.39 -3.20 -1.45
N ALA A 98 -8.61 -3.67 -1.17
CA ALA A 98 -9.33 -4.60 -2.02
C ALA A 98 -9.43 -4.04 -3.45
N PRO A 99 -8.70 -4.61 -4.42
CA PRO A 99 -8.62 -4.04 -5.76
C PRO A 99 -9.98 -4.12 -6.45
N GLN A 100 -10.54 -2.97 -6.80
CA GLN A 100 -11.50 -2.89 -7.89
C GLN A 100 -10.73 -2.71 -9.19
N LEU A 101 -10.19 -3.79 -9.74
CA LEU A 101 -9.46 -3.77 -11.01
C LEU A 101 -10.40 -4.06 -12.17
N ASN A 102 -10.01 -3.60 -13.35
CA ASN A 102 -10.59 -4.00 -14.63
C ASN A 102 -9.48 -4.19 -15.67
N ASP A 103 -9.82 -4.96 -16.70
CA ASP A 103 -8.98 -5.23 -17.85
C ASP A 103 -9.28 -4.19 -18.94
N LYS A 104 -8.97 -2.92 -18.64
CA LYS A 104 -9.37 -1.77 -19.48
C LYS A 104 -8.46 -1.56 -20.69
N ALA A 105 -7.30 -2.20 -20.79
CA ALA A 105 -6.32 -1.92 -21.85
C ALA A 105 -5.32 -3.06 -22.10
N GLN A 106 -4.68 -3.01 -23.27
CA GLN A 106 -3.51 -3.81 -23.63
C GLN A 106 -2.27 -2.91 -23.70
N CYS A 107 -1.10 -3.46 -23.36
CA CYS A 107 0.17 -2.75 -23.41
C CYS A 107 0.62 -2.52 -24.85
N GLN A 108 0.88 -1.26 -25.22
CA GLN A 108 1.31 -0.88 -26.55
C GLN A 108 2.69 -1.45 -26.95
N ASN A 109 3.54 -1.82 -25.97
CA ASN A 109 4.88 -2.36 -26.24
C ASN A 109 4.96 -3.90 -26.27
N CYS A 110 4.16 -4.62 -25.46
CA CYS A 110 4.26 -6.07 -25.32
C CYS A 110 2.94 -6.81 -25.47
N GLY A 111 1.82 -6.13 -25.76
CA GLY A 111 0.49 -6.72 -25.94
C GLY A 111 -0.20 -7.18 -24.65
N ASN A 112 0.50 -7.34 -23.54
CA ASN A 112 -0.07 -7.87 -22.30
C ASN A 112 -1.25 -7.04 -21.77
N THR A 113 -2.26 -7.71 -21.22
CA THR A 113 -3.40 -7.08 -20.55
C THR A 113 -2.96 -6.27 -19.34
N ILE A 114 -3.43 -5.02 -19.29
CA ILE A 114 -3.16 -4.09 -18.21
C ILE A 114 -4.31 -4.09 -17.22
N LYS A 115 -4.01 -4.55 -16.00
CA LYS A 115 -4.91 -4.43 -14.84
C LYS A 115 -4.76 -3.05 -14.21
N GLN A 116 -5.86 -2.30 -14.14
CA GLN A 116 -5.86 -0.97 -13.53
C GLN A 116 -7.10 -0.71 -12.67
N SER A 117 -7.01 0.25 -11.74
CA SER A 117 -8.14 0.63 -10.89
C SER A 117 -9.34 1.13 -11.70
N LYS A 118 -10.54 0.66 -11.34
CA LYS A 118 -11.81 1.13 -11.90
C LYS A 118 -12.00 2.64 -11.77
N ILE A 119 -11.50 3.23 -10.68
CA ILE A 119 -11.60 4.67 -10.38
C ILE A 119 -10.89 5.51 -11.45
N ARG A 120 -9.86 4.96 -12.09
CA ARG A 120 -9.11 5.70 -13.10
C ARG A 120 -9.90 5.75 -14.41
N VAL A 121 -10.12 6.97 -14.91
CA VAL A 121 -10.82 7.23 -16.17
C VAL A 121 -9.96 6.81 -17.37
N LYS A 122 -8.72 7.29 -17.45
CA LYS A 122 -7.83 7.06 -18.61
C LYS A 122 -7.04 5.75 -18.50
N PRO A 123 -7.08 4.87 -19.51
CA PRO A 123 -6.27 3.66 -19.52
C PRO A 123 -4.77 3.93 -19.60
N TYR A 124 -3.99 3.05 -18.96
CA TYR A 124 -2.55 3.02 -19.13
C TYR A 124 -2.16 2.50 -20.52
N LYS A 125 -1.11 3.10 -21.10
CA LYS A 125 -0.56 2.70 -22.41
C LYS A 125 0.45 1.55 -22.31
N PHE A 126 1.18 1.45 -21.21
CA PHE A 126 2.26 0.47 -21.03
C PHE A 126 2.01 -0.36 -19.76
N CYS A 127 2.46 -1.61 -19.73
CA CYS A 127 2.47 -2.44 -18.52
C CYS A 127 3.61 -2.01 -17.58
N TYR A 128 3.63 -2.57 -16.36
CA TYR A 128 4.65 -2.28 -15.36
C TYR A 128 6.08 -2.50 -15.88
N GLU A 129 6.35 -3.67 -16.45
CA GLU A 129 7.67 -4.06 -16.94
C GLU A 129 8.17 -3.11 -18.02
N CYS A 130 7.29 -2.77 -18.98
CA CYS A 130 7.62 -1.83 -20.05
C CYS A 130 7.83 -0.41 -19.51
N HIS A 131 7.03 0.01 -18.52
CA HIS A 131 7.19 1.32 -17.88
C HIS A 131 8.51 1.42 -17.09
N ILE A 132 8.94 0.36 -16.41
CA ILE A 132 10.24 0.34 -15.71
C ILE A 132 11.39 0.36 -16.71
N LYS A 133 11.36 -0.46 -17.76
CA LYS A 133 12.38 -0.47 -18.83
C LYS A 133 12.55 0.90 -19.50
N ALA A 134 11.45 1.62 -19.75
CA ALA A 134 11.47 2.95 -20.35
C ALA A 134 12.11 4.03 -19.46
N LYS A 135 12.23 3.80 -18.15
CA LYS A 135 12.85 4.75 -17.19
C LYS A 135 14.34 4.52 -16.95
N GLN A 136 14.87 3.40 -17.42
CA GLN A 136 16.28 3.02 -17.23
C GLN A 136 17.16 3.41 -18.43
N LYS A 137 16.55 3.97 -19.49
CA LYS A 137 17.24 4.66 -20.58
C LYS A 137 17.23 6.16 -20.30
#